data_AF-A0A4U6C944-F1
#
_entry.id   AF-A0A4U6C944-F1
#
_cell.length_a   1.000
_cell.length_b   1.000
_cell.length_c   1.000
_cell.angle_alpha   90.00
_cell.angle_beta   90.00
_cell.angle_gamma   90.00
#
_symmetry.space_group_name_H-M   'P 1'
#
loop_
_entity.id
_entity.type
_entity.pdbx_description
1 polymer ?
#
loop_
_entity_poly.entity_id
_entity_poly.type
_entity_poly.pdbx_seq_one_letter_code
_entity_poly.pdbx_strand_id
1 'polypeptide(L)'
;MNVLDEDRLGTVASELGERIALASCGETSWLDVGLSLQNVLPGSAAAIVDYDVSAHTVRSSFAPGIEPEFFRSYSTYYSSINPWIGFWIRQPACRVLLSEETYPTRLLEKTEFYADWLRPQAHMHAAAGMRVDGGPNDLVHLTWHYPIAYAPEYDRVAAAVLTRLSGRLASAAEFAVAMREGVEQGLRQGALVERVGEIAIVVDGRSRLLEANDRAVAALSKGEPIASAGGLLALRHPQAHRWLIETIARLAAGEFLESQSMVFVDGEAVYRASVAIVPRMGERHRMLIPTQDLLLVTVKRLSGATLRLDDVALRISFGLSLAEVRLCEALMSGLSLQEAAIRSGVSVGTLRQRAKAVFRKTRTHRQGELIALLAQFGGRS
;
A
#
# COMPACT_ATOMS: atom_id res chain seq x y z
N MET A 1 -7.96 21.46 41.11
CA MET A 1 -8.97 20.53 40.56
C MET A 1 -9.20 19.45 41.62
N ASN A 2 -10.45 19.08 41.98
CA ASN A 2 -10.65 18.04 43.00
C ASN A 2 -10.03 16.73 42.49
N VAL A 3 -9.09 16.18 43.27
CA VAL A 3 -8.55 14.84 43.08
C VAL A 3 -9.72 13.88 42.85
N LEU A 4 -9.78 13.25 41.67
CA LEU A 4 -10.75 12.19 41.41
C LEU A 4 -10.49 11.08 42.45
N ASP A 5 -11.51 10.73 43.23
CA ASP A 5 -11.46 9.59 44.14
C ASP A 5 -11.44 8.28 43.33
N GLU A 6 -11.13 7.16 44.00
CA GLU A 6 -10.98 5.86 43.33
C GLU A 6 -12.26 5.39 42.64
N ASP A 7 -13.43 5.67 43.23
CA ASP A 7 -14.73 5.31 42.68
C ASP A 7 -15.00 6.06 41.37
N ARG A 8 -14.72 7.37 41.34
CA ARG A 8 -14.88 8.18 40.14
C ARG A 8 -13.88 7.80 39.05
N LEU A 9 -12.65 7.41 39.41
CA LEU A 9 -11.69 6.84 38.45
C LEU A 9 -12.18 5.51 37.86
N GLY A 10 -12.84 4.68 38.67
CA GLY A 10 -13.46 3.43 38.23
C GLY A 10 -14.56 3.67 37.19
N THR A 11 -15.49 4.58 37.48
CA THR A 11 -16.58 4.94 36.56
C THR A 11 -16.05 5.50 35.24
N VAL A 12 -15.11 6.45 35.30
CA VAL A 12 -14.48 7.05 34.11
C VAL A 12 -13.79 6.00 33.25
N ALA A 13 -13.03 5.09 33.86
CA ALA A 13 -12.35 4.02 33.13
C ALA A 13 -13.34 3.02 32.50
N SER A 14 -14.46 2.74 33.16
CA SER A 14 -15.51 1.87 32.60
C SER A 14 -16.15 2.50 31.36
N GLU A 15 -16.55 3.76 31.42
CA GLU A 15 -17.15 4.49 30.29
C GLU A 15 -16.18 4.61 29.11
N LEU A 16 -14.91 4.97 29.37
CA LEU A 16 -13.86 4.97 28.35
C LEU A 16 -13.63 3.58 27.75
N GLY A 17 -13.68 2.55 28.59
CA GLY A 17 -13.57 1.16 28.18
C GLY A 17 -14.68 0.69 27.26
N GLU A 18 -15.92 1.14 27.47
CA GLU A 18 -17.04 0.89 26.56
C GLU A 18 -16.86 1.64 25.24
N ARG A 19 -16.40 2.90 25.28
CA ARG A 19 -16.11 3.67 24.05
C ARG A 19 -15.02 3.02 23.21
N ILE A 20 -13.97 2.47 23.82
CA ILE A 20 -12.94 1.69 23.10
C ILE A 20 -13.56 0.49 22.40
N ALA A 21 -14.44 -0.25 23.07
CA ALA A 21 -15.11 -1.41 22.48
C ALA A 21 -16.01 -0.99 21.29
N LEU A 22 -16.80 0.08 21.45
CA LEU A 22 -17.63 0.63 20.37
C LEU A 22 -16.78 1.13 19.19
N ALA A 23 -15.65 1.79 19.46
CA ALA A 23 -14.74 2.29 18.41
C ALA A 23 -14.10 1.13 17.63
N SER A 24 -13.80 0.02 18.31
CA SER A 24 -13.25 -1.19 17.70
C SER A 24 -14.21 -1.79 16.67
N CYS A 25 -15.52 -1.71 16.94
CA CYS A 25 -16.57 -2.19 16.04
C CYS A 25 -17.04 -1.13 15.01
N GLY A 26 -16.51 0.09 15.04
CA GLY A 26 -16.88 1.18 14.12
C GLY A 26 -18.18 1.93 14.48
N GLU A 27 -18.78 1.67 15.64
CA GLU A 27 -20.00 2.34 16.13
C GLU A 27 -19.71 3.78 16.61
N THR A 28 -18.46 4.08 16.97
CA THR A 28 -17.96 5.43 17.29
C THR A 28 -16.55 5.60 16.72
N SER A 29 -15.98 6.81 16.78
CA SER A 29 -14.63 7.06 16.28
C SER A 29 -13.59 6.91 17.39
N TRP A 30 -12.37 6.49 17.04
CA TRP A 30 -11.21 6.61 17.92
C TRP A 30 -10.89 8.07 18.28
N LEU A 31 -11.35 9.04 17.48
CA LEU A 31 -11.34 10.45 17.83
C LEU A 31 -12.19 10.74 19.08
N ASP A 32 -13.36 10.10 19.20
CA ASP A 32 -14.28 10.27 20.35
C ASP A 32 -13.69 9.68 21.63
N VAL A 33 -12.91 8.60 21.51
CA VAL A 33 -12.12 8.04 22.62
C VAL A 33 -11.11 9.07 23.12
N GLY A 34 -10.34 9.68 22.21
CA GLY A 34 -9.39 10.73 22.56
C GLY A 34 -10.05 11.98 23.17
N LEU A 35 -11.20 12.43 22.65
CA LEU A 35 -11.97 13.54 23.22
C LEU A 35 -12.48 13.22 24.63
N SER A 36 -12.89 11.96 24.85
CA SER A 36 -13.32 11.51 26.17
C SER A 36 -12.18 11.54 27.18
N LEU A 37 -10.95 11.21 26.77
CA LEU A 37 -9.76 11.39 27.60
C LEU A 37 -9.55 12.88 27.92
N GLN A 38 -9.62 13.79 26.96
CA GLN A 38 -9.47 15.22 27.23
C GLN A 38 -10.48 15.79 28.24
N ASN A 39 -11.70 15.27 28.26
CA ASN A 39 -12.70 15.67 29.25
C ASN A 39 -12.31 15.29 30.68
N VAL A 40 -11.51 14.24 30.86
CA VAL A 40 -10.98 13.82 32.17
C VAL A 40 -9.86 14.75 32.63
N LEU A 41 -8.98 15.16 31.72
CA LEU A 41 -7.85 16.06 32.00
C LEU A 41 -7.95 17.30 31.11
N PRO A 42 -8.64 18.37 31.53
CA PRO A 42 -8.77 19.58 30.73
C PRO A 42 -7.42 20.18 30.32
N GLY A 43 -7.33 20.63 29.07
CA GLY A 43 -6.09 21.18 28.49
C GLY A 43 -5.05 20.13 28.09
N SER A 44 -5.42 18.84 28.09
CA SER A 44 -4.60 17.75 27.56
C SER A 44 -4.89 17.48 26.08
N ALA A 45 -4.00 16.74 25.41
CA ALA A 45 -4.18 16.20 24.08
C ALA A 45 -3.90 14.69 24.11
N ALA A 46 -4.82 13.87 23.60
CA ALA A 46 -4.60 12.44 23.46
C ALA A 46 -4.29 12.12 22.01
N ALA A 47 -3.44 11.14 21.75
CA ALA A 47 -3.19 10.59 20.42
C ALA A 47 -3.21 9.07 20.48
N ILE A 48 -3.98 8.45 19.59
CA ILE A 48 -4.00 7.01 19.36
C ILE A 48 -3.49 6.81 17.94
N VAL A 49 -2.38 6.09 17.80
CA VAL A 49 -1.61 6.06 16.54
C VAL A 49 -1.21 4.63 16.22
N ASP A 50 -1.41 4.22 14.97
CA ASP A 50 -0.78 3.06 14.36
C ASP A 50 0.38 3.52 13.45
N TYR A 51 1.59 3.12 13.79
CA TYR A 51 2.82 3.50 13.09
C TYR A 51 3.49 2.29 12.43
N ASP A 52 3.75 2.36 11.13
CA ASP A 52 4.53 1.36 10.41
C ASP A 52 6.01 1.57 10.69
N VAL A 53 6.58 0.69 11.51
CA VAL A 53 7.99 0.72 11.91
C VAL A 53 8.92 0.53 10.71
N SER A 54 8.50 -0.25 9.71
CA SER A 54 9.32 -0.54 8.53
C SER A 54 9.31 0.58 7.50
N ALA A 55 8.17 1.28 7.35
CA ALA A 55 8.02 2.38 6.40
C ALA A 55 8.37 3.74 7.00
N HIS A 56 8.50 3.82 8.33
CA HIS A 56 8.65 5.07 9.08
C HIS A 56 7.51 6.06 8.83
N THR A 57 6.28 5.56 8.75
CA THR A 57 5.09 6.37 8.46
C THR A 57 3.92 6.03 9.37
N VAL A 58 3.04 7.00 9.57
CA VAL A 58 1.76 6.82 10.28
C VAL A 58 0.75 6.14 9.36
N ARG A 59 0.20 4.99 9.76
CA ARG A 59 -0.89 4.30 9.05
C ARG A 59 -2.25 4.88 9.40
N SER A 60 -2.48 5.12 10.68
CA SER A 60 -3.68 5.77 11.22
C SER A 60 -3.29 6.62 12.43
N SER A 61 -4.01 7.72 12.67
CA SER A 61 -3.79 8.56 13.84
C SER A 61 -5.07 9.31 14.21
N PHE A 62 -5.38 9.31 15.49
CA PHE A 62 -6.54 9.96 16.09
C PHE A 62 -6.03 10.82 17.24
N ALA A 63 -5.84 12.11 16.97
CA ALA A 63 -5.20 13.00 17.93
C ALA A 63 -6.05 14.26 18.17
N PRO A 64 -7.17 14.15 18.91
CA PRO A 64 -7.89 15.35 19.29
C PRO A 64 -6.96 16.23 20.14
N GLY A 65 -7.15 17.56 20.05
CA GLY A 65 -6.37 18.55 20.81
C GLY A 65 -5.06 18.97 20.14
N ILE A 66 -4.63 18.28 19.08
CA ILE A 66 -3.55 18.75 18.21
C ILE A 66 -4.17 19.61 17.10
N GLU A 67 -3.65 20.81 16.87
CA GLU A 67 -4.17 21.68 15.82
C GLU A 67 -3.96 21.08 14.42
N PRO A 68 -4.85 21.34 13.44
CA PRO A 68 -4.80 20.68 12.13
C PRO A 68 -3.49 20.87 11.37
N GLU A 69 -2.80 21.99 11.55
CA GLU A 69 -1.52 22.24 10.90
C GLU A 69 -0.40 21.36 11.48
N PHE A 70 -0.28 21.29 12.80
CA PHE A 70 0.66 20.40 13.49
C PHE A 70 0.36 18.93 13.21
N PHE A 71 -0.91 18.54 13.16
CA PHE A 71 -1.32 17.19 12.80
C PHE A 71 -0.87 16.80 11.38
N ARG A 72 -1.07 17.69 10.40
CA ARG A 72 -0.63 17.47 9.01
C ARG A 72 0.88 17.40 8.88
N SER A 73 1.61 18.35 9.46
CA SER A 73 3.08 18.36 9.38
C SER A 73 3.69 17.16 10.09
N TYR A 74 3.08 16.68 11.18
CA TYR A 74 3.47 15.44 11.84
C TYR A 74 3.32 14.22 10.94
N SER A 75 2.13 14.07 10.35
CA SER A 75 1.82 12.93 9.49
C SER A 75 2.72 12.87 8.25
N THR A 76 3.09 14.02 7.69
CA THR A 76 3.90 14.10 6.47
C THR A 76 5.40 13.99 6.72
N TYR A 77 5.90 14.50 7.85
CA TYR A 77 7.34 14.65 8.07
C TYR A 77 7.78 14.26 9.49
N TYR A 78 7.28 14.95 10.53
CA TYR A 78 7.87 14.83 11.87
C TYR A 78 7.70 13.45 12.51
N SER A 79 6.72 12.65 12.09
CA SER A 79 6.56 11.27 12.54
C SER A 79 7.75 10.36 12.16
N SER A 80 8.42 10.63 11.04
CA SER A 80 9.58 9.85 10.59
C SER A 80 10.85 10.12 11.42
N ILE A 81 10.95 11.31 12.02
CA ILE A 81 12.10 11.75 12.83
C ILE A 81 11.77 11.84 14.33
N ASN A 82 10.57 11.46 14.75
CA ASN A 82 10.12 11.54 16.14
C ASN A 82 10.94 10.59 17.05
N PRO A 83 11.77 11.11 17.97
CA PRO A 83 12.63 10.29 18.82
C PRO A 83 11.85 9.33 19.75
N TRP A 84 10.59 9.63 20.07
CA TRP A 84 9.76 8.78 20.93
C TRP A 84 9.36 7.47 20.24
N ILE A 85 9.32 7.40 18.91
CA ILE A 85 9.02 6.15 18.19
C ILE A 85 10.06 5.08 18.55
N GLY A 86 11.35 5.43 18.50
CA GLY A 86 12.42 4.51 18.88
C GLY A 86 12.31 4.05 20.33
N PHE A 87 11.88 4.92 21.24
CA PHE A 87 11.61 4.56 22.62
C PHE A 87 10.47 3.54 22.73
N TRP A 88 9.31 3.81 22.10
CA TRP A 88 8.13 2.95 22.16
C TRP A 88 8.35 1.56 21.58
N ILE A 89 9.13 1.42 20.50
CA ILE A 89 9.48 0.12 19.90
C ILE A 89 10.13 -0.83 20.92
N ARG A 90 10.86 -0.29 21.92
CA ARG A 90 11.57 -1.07 22.93
C ARG A 90 10.78 -1.31 24.22
N GLN A 91 9.63 -0.67 24.40
CA GLN A 91 8.84 -0.83 25.62
C GLN A 91 7.99 -2.10 25.58
N PRO A 92 7.72 -2.75 26.73
CA PRO A 92 6.76 -3.84 26.79
C PRO A 92 5.33 -3.33 26.51
N ALA A 93 4.53 -4.16 25.84
CA ALA A 93 3.11 -3.88 25.61
C ALA A 93 2.33 -3.77 26.94
N CYS A 94 1.25 -2.98 26.92
CA CYS A 94 0.33 -2.73 28.03
C CYS A 94 0.96 -2.10 29.29
N ARG A 95 2.26 -1.75 29.26
CA ARG A 95 2.89 -1.02 30.36
C ARG A 95 2.62 0.47 30.20
N VAL A 96 2.02 1.05 31.23
CA VAL A 96 1.84 2.50 31.34
C VAL A 96 3.15 3.14 31.78
N LEU A 97 3.55 4.20 31.10
CA LEU A 97 4.78 4.94 31.33
C LEU A 97 4.46 6.44 31.41
N LEU A 98 5.20 7.14 32.26
CA LEU A 98 5.15 8.59 32.42
C LEU A 98 6.39 9.20 31.77
N SER A 99 6.23 10.28 30.99
CA SER A 99 7.34 10.92 30.28
C SER A 99 8.41 11.40 31.25
N GLU A 100 8.02 12.00 32.37
CA GLU A 100 8.94 12.63 33.32
C GLU A 100 9.83 11.63 34.06
N GLU A 101 9.41 10.38 34.15
CA GLU A 101 10.16 9.28 34.75
C GLU A 101 11.03 8.52 33.74
N THR A 102 10.68 8.57 32.45
CA THR A 102 11.24 7.65 31.44
C THR A 102 11.96 8.35 30.31
N TYR A 103 11.29 9.22 29.56
CA TYR A 103 11.88 9.94 28.43
C TYR A 103 11.27 11.35 28.26
N PRO A 104 11.64 12.30 29.13
CA PRO A 104 11.05 13.64 29.15
C PRO A 104 11.48 14.50 27.97
N THR A 105 10.67 15.51 27.66
CA THR A 105 10.90 16.44 26.54
C THR A 105 12.21 17.22 26.62
N ARG A 106 12.72 17.51 27.83
CA ARG A 106 14.03 18.14 28.05
C ARG A 106 15.20 17.38 27.41
N LEU A 107 15.07 16.07 27.20
CA LEU A 107 16.09 15.27 26.51
C LEU A 107 16.03 15.40 24.98
N LEU A 108 14.95 15.99 24.46
CA LEU A 108 14.71 16.18 23.03
C LEU A 108 15.12 17.58 22.55
N GLU A 109 15.52 18.50 23.44
CA GLU A 109 15.77 19.92 23.13
C GLU A 109 16.71 20.17 21.95
N LYS A 110 17.62 19.24 21.68
CA LYS A 110 18.60 19.32 20.57
C LYS A 110 18.12 18.71 19.26
N THR A 111 16.87 18.25 19.20
CA THR A 111 16.29 17.62 18.00
C THR A 111 15.46 18.62 17.21
N GLU A 112 15.44 18.44 15.88
CA GLU A 112 14.55 19.20 14.98
C GLU A 112 13.08 19.00 15.36
N PHE A 113 12.70 17.75 15.66
CA PHE A 113 11.37 17.41 16.17
C PHE A 113 10.96 18.29 17.35
N TYR A 114 11.84 18.50 18.32
CA TYR A 114 11.53 19.36 19.45
C TYR A 114 11.46 20.82 19.05
N ALA A 115 12.49 21.33 18.39
CA ALA A 115 12.65 22.76 18.10
C ALA A 115 11.49 23.30 17.25
N ASP A 116 11.12 22.56 16.21
CA ASP A 116 10.26 23.07 15.15
C ASP A 116 8.81 22.56 15.28
N TRP A 117 8.58 21.39 15.88
CA TRP A 117 7.25 20.80 16.00
C TRP A 117 6.70 20.78 17.43
N LEU A 118 7.46 20.28 18.42
CA LEU A 118 6.93 20.08 19.77
C LEU A 118 6.94 21.34 20.65
N ARG A 119 7.99 22.17 20.55
CA ARG A 119 8.17 23.35 21.40
C ARG A 119 7.03 24.36 21.31
N PRO A 120 6.44 24.67 20.13
CA PRO A 120 5.29 25.57 20.02
C PRO A 120 4.02 25.05 20.76
N GLN A 121 3.95 23.75 21.03
CA GLN A 121 2.79 23.06 21.59
C GLN A 121 2.97 22.82 23.10
N ALA A 122 2.89 23.88 23.91
CA ALA A 122 3.18 23.82 25.35
C ALA A 122 2.36 22.78 26.15
N HIS A 123 1.17 22.43 25.65
CA HIS A 123 0.31 21.41 26.23
C HIS A 123 0.78 19.97 25.96
N MET A 124 1.95 19.79 25.32
CA MET A 124 2.50 18.48 24.98
C MET A 124 3.81 18.12 25.68
N HIS A 125 4.22 18.89 26.69
CA HIS A 125 5.55 18.77 27.28
C HIS A 125 5.71 17.71 28.37
N ALA A 126 4.60 17.19 28.89
CA ALA A 126 4.54 15.97 29.70
C ALA A 126 3.49 15.00 29.12
N ALA A 127 3.58 13.71 29.45
CA ALA A 127 2.61 12.73 28.99
C ALA A 127 2.58 11.46 29.86
N ALA A 128 1.43 10.80 29.85
CA ALA A 128 1.31 9.38 30.15
C ALA A 128 1.03 8.62 28.85
N GLY A 129 1.50 7.38 28.72
CA GLY A 129 1.18 6.59 27.55
C GLY A 129 1.42 5.11 27.74
N MET A 130 0.98 4.33 26.75
CA MET A 130 1.28 2.92 26.62
C MET A 130 1.33 2.53 25.14
N ARG A 131 1.98 1.40 24.84
CA ARG A 131 1.81 0.71 23.56
C ARG A 131 1.02 -0.58 23.73
N VAL A 132 0.40 -1.02 22.66
CA VAL A 132 -0.15 -2.37 22.49
C VAL A 132 0.40 -2.96 21.20
N ASP A 133 0.39 -4.28 21.06
CA ASP A 133 0.93 -4.93 19.87
C ASP A 133 -0.08 -4.85 18.73
N GLY A 134 0.31 -4.23 17.60
CA GLY A 134 -0.49 -4.12 16.38
C GLY A 134 -0.13 -5.14 15.30
N GLY A 135 0.82 -6.04 15.60
CA GLY A 135 1.42 -6.97 14.64
C GLY A 135 2.94 -6.75 14.48
N PRO A 136 3.60 -7.50 13.59
CA PRO A 136 5.07 -7.54 13.52
C PRO A 136 5.75 -6.22 13.15
N ASN A 137 5.07 -5.38 12.37
CA ASN A 137 5.61 -4.10 11.87
C ASN A 137 4.84 -2.88 12.38
N ASP A 138 3.84 -3.07 13.23
CA ASP A 138 2.91 -2.03 13.62
C ASP A 138 3.11 -1.69 15.10
N LEU A 139 3.39 -0.42 15.36
CA LEU A 139 3.45 0.13 16.71
C LEU A 139 2.15 0.90 16.96
N VAL A 140 1.22 0.27 17.68
CA VAL A 140 0.01 0.93 18.17
C VAL A 140 0.30 1.53 19.54
N HIS A 141 0.12 2.83 19.69
CA HIS A 141 0.33 3.51 20.96
C HIS A 141 -0.73 4.56 21.24
N LEU A 142 -1.02 4.72 22.53
CA LEU A 142 -1.83 5.78 23.08
C LEU A 142 -0.92 6.67 23.92
N THR A 143 -0.80 7.94 23.53
CA THR A 143 -0.17 8.97 24.34
C THR A 143 -1.19 9.99 24.78
N TRP A 144 -1.06 10.44 26.01
CA TRP A 144 -1.93 11.43 26.61
C TRP A 144 -1.06 12.53 27.19
N HIS A 145 -0.94 13.59 26.40
CA HIS A 145 -0.09 14.74 26.59
C HIS A 145 -0.78 15.83 27.40
N TYR A 146 -0.03 16.55 28.22
CA TYR A 146 -0.51 17.71 28.98
C TYR A 146 0.63 18.69 29.28
N PRO A 147 0.32 19.94 29.68
CA PRO A 147 1.32 20.88 30.15
C PRO A 147 2.15 20.30 31.31
N ILE A 148 3.47 20.50 31.28
CA ILE A 148 4.38 20.04 32.33
C ILE A 148 4.03 20.58 33.72
N ALA A 149 3.44 21.78 33.78
CA ALA A 149 2.96 22.39 35.02
C ALA A 149 1.87 21.55 35.74
N TYR A 150 1.17 20.68 35.01
CA TYR A 150 0.13 19.80 35.55
C TYR A 150 0.62 18.39 35.85
N ALA A 151 1.84 18.01 35.47
CA ALA A 151 2.37 16.65 35.69
C ALA A 151 2.22 16.15 37.14
N PRO A 152 2.49 16.94 38.20
CA PRO A 152 2.32 16.46 39.58
C PRO A 152 0.91 15.97 39.93
N GLU A 153 -0.12 16.52 39.28
CA GLU A 153 -1.52 16.12 39.49
C GLU A 153 -2.00 15.10 38.44
N TYR A 154 -1.62 15.32 37.18
CA TYR A 154 -2.14 14.59 36.03
C TYR A 154 -1.49 13.21 35.88
N ASP A 155 -0.21 13.05 36.23
CA ASP A 155 0.51 11.78 36.11
C ASP A 155 -0.22 10.65 36.84
N ARG A 156 -0.63 10.91 38.09
CA ARG A 156 -1.34 9.93 38.93
C ARG A 156 -2.69 9.54 38.34
N VAL A 157 -3.47 10.52 37.86
CA VAL A 157 -4.80 10.29 37.28
C VAL A 157 -4.67 9.56 35.95
N ALA A 158 -3.80 10.04 35.06
CA ALA A 158 -3.57 9.46 33.74
C ALA A 158 -3.06 8.01 33.88
N ALA A 159 -2.09 7.76 34.77
CA ALA A 159 -1.58 6.41 35.01
C ALA A 159 -2.68 5.47 35.53
N ALA A 160 -3.51 5.92 36.48
CA ALA A 160 -4.60 5.14 37.04
C ALA A 160 -5.68 4.77 36.00
N VAL A 161 -6.04 5.73 35.13
CA VAL A 161 -7.02 5.51 34.05
C VAL A 161 -6.43 4.58 33.00
N LEU A 162 -5.24 4.88 32.48
CA LEU A 162 -4.60 4.09 31.44
C LEU A 162 -4.32 2.64 31.91
N THR A 163 -3.93 2.44 33.16
CA THR A 163 -3.73 1.09 33.71
C THR A 163 -5.01 0.26 33.65
N ARG A 164 -6.16 0.86 33.99
CA ARG A 164 -7.48 0.22 33.91
C ARG A 164 -7.96 -0.01 32.46
N LEU A 165 -7.49 0.79 31.51
CA LEU A 165 -7.83 0.66 30.09
C LEU A 165 -6.91 -0.31 29.32
N SER A 166 -5.74 -0.64 29.86
CA SER A 166 -4.69 -1.41 29.19
C SER A 166 -5.21 -2.68 28.50
N GLY A 167 -5.92 -3.54 29.24
CA GLY A 167 -6.48 -4.78 28.70
C GLY A 167 -7.52 -4.54 27.60
N ARG A 168 -8.35 -3.49 27.71
CA ARG A 168 -9.37 -3.17 26.70
C ARG A 168 -8.73 -2.64 25.42
N LEU A 169 -7.69 -1.82 25.53
CA LEU A 169 -6.94 -1.35 24.37
C LEU A 169 -6.19 -2.49 23.68
N ALA A 170 -5.64 -3.43 24.45
CA ALA A 170 -4.99 -4.62 23.91
C ALA A 170 -5.98 -5.49 23.12
N SER A 171 -7.14 -5.82 23.70
CA SER A 171 -8.17 -6.59 23.00
C SER A 171 -8.71 -5.87 21.77
N ALA A 172 -8.82 -4.54 21.81
CA ALA A 172 -9.20 -3.75 20.64
C ALA A 172 -8.17 -3.82 19.50
N ALA A 173 -6.87 -3.77 19.83
CA ALA A 173 -5.80 -3.93 18.86
C ALA A 173 -5.78 -5.35 18.28
N GLU A 174 -5.88 -6.38 19.12
CA GLU A 174 -5.98 -7.78 18.68
C GLU A 174 -7.16 -8.00 17.73
N PHE A 175 -8.34 -7.46 18.07
CA PHE A 175 -9.51 -7.50 17.20
C PHE A 175 -9.25 -6.79 15.86
N ALA A 176 -8.64 -5.60 15.88
CA ALA A 176 -8.31 -4.87 14.67
C ALA A 176 -7.31 -5.63 13.78
N VAL A 177 -6.31 -6.31 14.37
CA VAL A 177 -5.38 -7.18 13.63
C VAL A 177 -6.12 -8.33 12.96
N ALA A 178 -6.94 -9.07 13.71
CA ALA A 178 -7.70 -10.21 13.18
C ALA A 178 -8.67 -9.77 12.06
N MET A 179 -9.35 -8.64 12.24
CA MET A 179 -10.23 -8.05 11.22
C MET A 179 -9.47 -7.66 9.96
N ARG A 180 -8.31 -6.99 10.11
CA ARG A 180 -7.45 -6.65 8.98
C ARG A 180 -7.03 -7.89 8.20
N GLU A 181 -6.53 -8.91 8.90
CA GLU A 181 -6.09 -10.16 8.27
C GLU A 181 -7.23 -10.85 7.51
N GLY A 182 -8.42 -10.95 8.12
CA GLY A 182 -9.59 -11.52 7.47
C GLY A 182 -10.03 -10.76 6.22
N VAL A 183 -10.09 -9.43 6.28
CA VAL A 183 -10.46 -8.58 5.14
C VAL A 183 -9.42 -8.68 4.03
N GLU A 184 -8.13 -8.58 4.36
CA GLU A 184 -7.06 -8.67 3.36
C GLU A 184 -7.01 -10.05 2.70
N GLN A 185 -7.22 -11.13 3.46
CA GLN A 185 -7.31 -12.48 2.92
C GLN A 185 -8.44 -12.59 1.88
N GLY A 186 -9.63 -12.08 2.21
CA GLY A 186 -10.77 -12.07 1.30
C GLY A 186 -10.51 -11.24 0.03
N LEU A 187 -9.89 -10.07 0.17
CA LEU A 187 -9.52 -9.22 -0.97
C LEU A 187 -8.47 -9.86 -1.88
N ARG A 188 -7.44 -10.50 -1.31
CA ARG A 188 -6.39 -11.20 -2.07
C ARG A 188 -6.99 -12.32 -2.92
N GLN A 189 -7.82 -13.17 -2.32
CA GLN A 189 -8.48 -14.27 -3.02
C GLN A 189 -9.48 -13.76 -4.06
N GLY A 190 -10.33 -12.79 -3.68
CA GLY A 190 -11.32 -12.18 -4.57
C GLY A 190 -10.71 -11.52 -5.81
N ALA A 191 -9.53 -10.90 -5.69
CA ALA A 191 -8.83 -10.27 -6.81
C ALA A 191 -8.36 -11.27 -7.89
N LEU A 192 -8.21 -12.55 -7.53
CA LEU A 192 -7.79 -13.62 -8.43
C LEU A 192 -8.95 -14.41 -9.04
N VAL A 193 -10.16 -14.29 -8.47
CA VAL A 193 -11.38 -14.92 -8.99
C VAL A 193 -11.60 -14.46 -10.45
N GLU A 194 -12.07 -15.39 -11.29
CA GLU A 194 -12.29 -15.18 -12.74
C GLU A 194 -11.03 -14.89 -13.59
N ARG A 195 -9.83 -14.87 -13.01
CA ARG A 195 -8.56 -14.70 -13.75
C ARG A 195 -8.00 -16.00 -14.28
N VAL A 196 -8.86 -16.80 -14.92
CA VAL A 196 -8.49 -18.11 -15.47
C VAL A 196 -7.62 -17.97 -16.73
N GLY A 197 -7.73 -16.84 -17.45
CA GLY A 197 -7.09 -16.61 -18.74
C GLY A 197 -5.67 -16.03 -18.72
N GLU A 198 -5.14 -15.62 -17.57
CA GLU A 198 -3.89 -14.86 -17.47
C GLU A 198 -3.12 -15.18 -16.18
N ILE A 199 -1.86 -14.76 -16.11
CA ILE A 199 -1.09 -14.76 -14.87
C ILE A 199 -1.65 -13.63 -14.02
N ALA A 200 -2.03 -13.91 -12.77
CA ALA A 200 -2.55 -12.92 -11.84
C ALA A 200 -1.92 -13.09 -10.46
N ILE A 201 -1.46 -11.97 -9.90
CA ILE A 201 -0.68 -11.91 -8.66
C ILE A 201 -1.13 -10.71 -7.86
N VAL A 202 -1.39 -10.90 -6.58
CA VAL A 202 -1.61 -9.80 -5.63
C VAL A 202 -0.30 -9.49 -4.94
N VAL A 203 0.09 -8.22 -4.94
CA VAL A 203 1.30 -7.70 -4.31
C VAL A 203 0.98 -6.55 -3.35
N ASP A 204 1.87 -6.27 -2.41
CA ASP A 204 1.83 -5.02 -1.64
C ASP A 204 2.51 -3.85 -2.38
N GLY A 205 2.48 -2.65 -1.79
CA GLY A 205 3.14 -1.45 -2.31
C GLY A 205 4.67 -1.54 -2.44
N ARG A 206 5.30 -2.61 -1.96
CA ARG A 206 6.74 -2.90 -2.12
C ARG A 206 7.00 -4.01 -3.14
N SER A 207 5.98 -4.43 -3.90
CA SER A 207 6.04 -5.53 -4.86
C SER A 207 6.24 -6.92 -4.23
N ARG A 208 6.02 -7.08 -2.92
CA ARG A 208 6.07 -8.39 -2.27
C ARG A 208 4.87 -9.21 -2.72
N LEU A 209 5.11 -10.45 -3.13
CA LEU A 209 4.07 -11.38 -3.54
C LEU A 209 3.27 -11.84 -2.32
N LEU A 210 1.96 -11.60 -2.35
CA LEU A 210 1.03 -11.95 -1.28
C LEU A 210 0.13 -13.13 -1.64
N GLU A 211 -0.31 -13.20 -2.90
CA GLU A 211 -1.18 -14.26 -3.41
C GLU A 211 -0.97 -14.43 -4.93
N ALA A 212 -1.13 -15.64 -5.46
CA ALA A 212 -0.92 -15.93 -6.88
C ALA A 212 -1.89 -17.02 -7.37
N ASN A 213 -2.39 -16.88 -8.59
CA ASN A 213 -3.18 -17.94 -9.21
C ASN A 213 -2.28 -19.09 -9.72
N ASP A 214 -2.86 -20.24 -10.05
CA ASP A 214 -2.12 -21.42 -10.53
C ASP A 214 -1.22 -21.13 -11.73
N ARG A 215 -1.65 -20.22 -12.62
CA ARG A 215 -0.84 -19.81 -13.78
C ARG A 215 0.37 -19.00 -13.39
N ALA A 216 0.23 -18.11 -12.42
CA ALA A 216 1.35 -17.38 -11.86
C ALA A 216 2.32 -18.32 -11.13
N VAL A 217 1.82 -19.28 -10.34
CA VAL A 217 2.68 -20.30 -9.70
C VAL A 217 3.45 -21.12 -10.74
N ALA A 218 2.78 -21.57 -11.80
CA ALA A 218 3.44 -22.29 -12.89
C ALA A 218 4.46 -21.41 -13.65
N ALA A 219 4.15 -20.14 -13.88
CA ALA A 219 5.04 -19.19 -14.54
C ALA A 219 6.27 -18.86 -13.68
N LEU A 220 6.10 -18.68 -12.36
CA LEU A 220 7.20 -18.49 -11.40
C LEU A 220 8.11 -19.72 -11.34
N SER A 221 7.52 -20.92 -11.36
CA SER A 221 8.28 -22.18 -11.33
C SER A 221 9.12 -22.37 -12.60
N LYS A 222 8.60 -21.96 -13.75
CA LYS A 222 9.35 -21.94 -15.03
C LYS A 222 10.33 -20.78 -15.11
N GLY A 223 10.08 -19.72 -14.34
CA GLY A 223 10.77 -18.45 -14.45
C GLY A 223 10.43 -17.70 -15.74
N GLU A 224 9.24 -17.88 -16.35
CA GLU A 224 8.88 -17.19 -17.60
C GLU A 224 7.38 -16.80 -17.62
N PRO A 225 7.01 -15.54 -17.89
CA PRO A 225 7.84 -14.34 -18.08
C PRO A 225 8.20 -13.62 -16.76
N ILE A 226 7.80 -14.20 -15.63
CA ILE A 226 7.92 -13.62 -14.29
C ILE A 226 8.88 -14.43 -13.44
N ALA A 227 9.46 -13.78 -12.43
CA ALA A 227 10.33 -14.40 -11.44
C ALA A 227 10.03 -13.84 -10.04
N SER A 228 10.60 -14.47 -9.02
CA SER A 228 10.57 -13.97 -7.64
C SER A 228 11.98 -14.01 -7.05
N ALA A 229 12.39 -12.92 -6.40
CA ALA A 229 13.65 -12.83 -5.67
C ALA A 229 13.38 -12.30 -4.26
N GLY A 230 13.68 -13.10 -3.24
CA GLY A 230 13.38 -12.72 -1.84
C GLY A 230 11.89 -12.46 -1.56
N GLY A 231 10.99 -13.06 -2.34
CA GLY A 231 9.54 -12.83 -2.25
C GLY A 231 9.03 -11.62 -3.01
N LEU A 232 9.89 -10.87 -3.71
CA LEU A 232 9.50 -9.72 -4.54
C LEU A 232 9.22 -10.17 -5.98
N LEU A 233 8.13 -9.68 -6.56
CA LEU A 233 7.77 -9.95 -7.95
C LEU A 233 8.71 -9.22 -8.91
N ALA A 234 9.21 -9.95 -9.92
CA ALA A 234 9.99 -9.39 -11.00
C ALA A 234 9.44 -9.83 -12.36
N LEU A 235 9.56 -8.95 -13.36
CA LEU A 235 9.44 -9.31 -14.77
C LEU A 235 10.85 -9.57 -15.30
N ARG A 236 11.05 -10.61 -16.11
CA ARG A 236 12.39 -10.89 -16.66
C ARG A 236 12.90 -9.80 -17.60
N HIS A 237 11.99 -9.19 -18.34
CA HIS A 237 12.35 -8.11 -19.26
C HIS A 237 12.73 -6.84 -18.48
N PRO A 238 13.98 -6.32 -18.59
CA PRO A 238 14.47 -5.25 -17.71
C PRO A 238 13.65 -3.96 -17.74
N GLN A 239 13.20 -3.52 -18.92
CA GLN A 239 12.37 -2.31 -19.04
C GLN A 239 10.97 -2.52 -18.46
N ALA A 240 10.43 -3.75 -18.60
CA ALA A 240 9.12 -4.07 -18.04
C ALA A 240 9.19 -4.17 -16.52
N HIS A 241 10.28 -4.70 -15.98
CA HIS A 241 10.52 -4.72 -14.54
C HIS A 241 10.61 -3.31 -13.97
N ARG A 242 11.39 -2.42 -14.59
CA ARG A 242 11.49 -1.02 -14.14
C ARG A 242 10.11 -0.36 -14.12
N TRP A 243 9.36 -0.50 -15.22
CA TRP A 243 7.99 -0.01 -15.31
C TRP A 243 7.07 -0.57 -14.21
N LEU A 244 7.16 -1.86 -13.91
CA LEU A 244 6.37 -2.50 -12.86
C LEU A 244 6.64 -1.87 -11.49
N ILE A 245 7.92 -1.71 -11.12
CA ILE A 245 8.32 -1.16 -9.82
C ILE A 245 7.89 0.31 -9.70
N GLU A 246 8.12 1.12 -10.74
CA GLU A 246 7.70 2.52 -10.77
C GLU A 246 6.17 2.65 -10.69
N THR A 247 5.43 1.81 -11.41
CA THR A 247 3.96 1.83 -11.40
C THR A 247 3.41 1.45 -10.02
N ILE A 248 3.95 0.39 -9.39
CA ILE A 248 3.55 -0.02 -8.04
C ILE A 248 3.83 1.10 -7.02
N ALA A 249 5.03 1.69 -7.05
CA ALA A 249 5.40 2.75 -6.11
C ALA A 249 4.50 3.97 -6.23
N ARG A 250 4.20 4.42 -7.46
CA ARG A 250 3.33 5.58 -7.72
C ARG A 250 1.87 5.32 -7.34
N LEU A 251 1.34 4.13 -7.64
CA LEU A 251 0.00 3.74 -7.21
C LEU A 251 -0.11 3.62 -5.69
N ALA A 252 0.90 3.06 -5.03
CA ALA A 252 0.96 3.00 -3.57
C ALA A 252 1.05 4.40 -2.93
N ALA A 253 1.66 5.37 -3.61
CA ALA A 253 1.67 6.78 -3.21
C ALA A 253 0.34 7.51 -3.52
N GLY A 254 -0.64 6.85 -4.16
CA GLY A 254 -1.93 7.45 -4.52
C GLY A 254 -1.88 8.35 -5.74
N GLU A 255 -0.83 8.28 -6.56
CA GLU A 255 -0.73 9.08 -7.79
C GLU A 255 -1.71 8.61 -8.87
N PHE A 256 -2.22 9.58 -9.64
CA PHE A 256 -2.94 9.29 -10.87
C PHE A 256 -1.97 8.95 -12.01
N LEU A 257 -2.22 7.83 -12.68
CA LEU A 257 -1.43 7.36 -13.82
C LEU A 257 -2.27 7.32 -15.09
N GLU A 258 -1.79 7.95 -16.16
CA GLU A 258 -2.43 7.92 -17.49
C GLU A 258 -2.47 6.50 -18.08
N SER A 259 -1.45 5.68 -17.81
CA SER A 259 -1.40 4.28 -18.20
C SER A 259 -0.84 3.41 -17.09
N GLN A 260 -1.50 2.28 -16.85
CA GLN A 260 -1.11 1.25 -15.88
C GLN A 260 -0.87 -0.08 -16.60
N SER A 261 -0.50 -0.04 -17.87
CA SER A 261 -0.14 -1.23 -18.65
C SER A 261 1.07 -1.01 -19.55
N MET A 262 1.86 -2.07 -19.73
CA MET A 262 3.00 -2.09 -20.64
C MET A 262 3.00 -3.38 -21.46
N VAL A 263 3.33 -3.26 -22.75
CA VAL A 263 3.62 -4.41 -23.62
C VAL A 263 5.12 -4.63 -23.69
N PHE A 264 5.55 -5.89 -23.58
CA PHE A 264 6.96 -6.28 -23.66
C PHE A 264 7.11 -7.66 -24.29
N VAL A 265 8.36 -7.99 -24.63
CA VAL A 265 8.74 -9.27 -25.25
C VAL A 265 9.58 -10.06 -24.25
N ASP A 266 9.28 -11.35 -24.09
CA ASP A 266 10.17 -12.30 -23.42
C ASP A 266 10.28 -13.56 -24.29
N GLY A 267 11.50 -13.88 -24.74
CA GLY A 267 11.73 -14.88 -25.78
C GLY A 267 11.00 -14.57 -27.09
N GLU A 268 10.21 -15.52 -27.59
CA GLU A 268 9.37 -15.36 -28.79
C GLU A 268 7.94 -14.88 -28.47
N ALA A 269 7.60 -14.76 -27.18
CA ALA A 269 6.27 -14.40 -26.73
C ALA A 269 6.17 -12.89 -26.45
N VAL A 270 5.00 -12.33 -26.75
CA VAL A 270 4.67 -10.96 -26.40
C VAL A 270 3.65 -10.96 -25.29
N TYR A 271 3.87 -10.11 -24.29
CA TYR A 271 3.06 -10.02 -23.09
C TYR A 271 2.58 -8.59 -22.88
N ARG A 272 1.41 -8.46 -22.27
CA ARG A 272 0.93 -7.21 -21.65
C ARG A 272 0.92 -7.42 -20.15
N ALA A 273 1.68 -6.62 -19.42
CA ALA A 273 1.52 -6.49 -17.99
C ALA A 273 0.59 -5.32 -17.68
N SER A 274 -0.24 -5.47 -16.64
CA SER A 274 -1.09 -4.41 -16.10
C SER A 274 -1.01 -4.43 -14.58
N VAL A 275 -1.12 -3.26 -13.96
CA VAL A 275 -1.24 -3.12 -12.50
C VAL A 275 -2.56 -2.42 -12.20
N ALA A 276 -3.30 -2.90 -11.22
CA ALA A 276 -4.54 -2.26 -10.77
C ALA A 276 -4.59 -2.25 -9.23
N ILE A 277 -5.21 -1.22 -8.65
CA ILE A 277 -5.47 -1.18 -7.21
C ILE A 277 -6.62 -2.16 -6.90
N VAL A 278 -6.43 -3.03 -5.90
CA VAL A 278 -7.52 -3.86 -5.39
C VAL A 278 -8.42 -2.96 -4.53
N PRO A 279 -9.74 -2.88 -4.79
CA PRO A 279 -10.64 -2.02 -4.03
C PRO A 279 -10.55 -2.32 -2.53
N ARG A 280 -10.38 -1.27 -1.73
CA ARG A 280 -10.35 -1.37 -0.27
C ARG A 280 -11.76 -1.53 0.28
N MET A 281 -11.91 -2.23 1.39
CA MET A 281 -13.14 -2.22 2.18
C MET A 281 -12.97 -1.26 3.38
N GLY A 282 -13.86 -0.27 3.49
CA GLY A 282 -13.92 0.68 4.61
C GLY A 282 -13.03 1.92 4.49
N GLU A 283 -13.28 2.89 5.36
CA GLU A 283 -12.55 4.16 5.42
C GLU A 283 -11.33 4.05 6.36
N ARG A 284 -10.12 4.27 5.82
CA ARG A 284 -8.85 4.22 6.59
C ARG A 284 -8.89 5.06 7.87
N HIS A 285 -9.56 6.20 7.81
CA HIS A 285 -9.60 7.17 8.90
C HIS A 285 -10.52 6.78 10.06
N ARG A 286 -11.17 5.61 10.03
CA ARG A 286 -12.00 5.11 11.13
C ARG A 286 -11.43 3.87 11.81
N MET A 287 -10.49 3.19 11.16
CA MET A 287 -9.90 1.94 11.66
C MET A 287 -8.64 2.23 12.47
N LEU A 288 -8.50 1.58 13.62
CA LEU A 288 -7.27 1.65 14.41
C LEU A 288 -6.07 1.10 13.62
N ILE A 289 -6.26 -0.06 13.00
CA ILE A 289 -5.22 -0.73 12.20
C ILE A 289 -5.80 -0.96 10.81
N PRO A 290 -5.56 -0.06 9.84
CA PRO A 290 -6.15 -0.15 8.51
C PRO A 290 -5.51 -1.27 7.67
N THR A 291 -6.23 -1.74 6.65
CA THR A 291 -5.67 -2.66 5.65
C THR A 291 -4.56 -2.00 4.84
N GLN A 292 -3.54 -2.79 4.50
CA GLN A 292 -2.49 -2.36 3.59
C GLN A 292 -2.99 -2.18 2.16
N ASP A 293 -2.21 -1.47 1.35
CA ASP A 293 -2.48 -1.37 -0.09
C ASP A 293 -2.15 -2.67 -0.80
N LEU A 294 -3.14 -3.19 -1.51
CA LEU A 294 -3.04 -4.38 -2.34
C LEU A 294 -3.15 -3.95 -3.81
N LEU A 295 -2.24 -4.44 -4.63
CA LEU A 295 -2.24 -4.25 -6.07
C LEU A 295 -2.34 -5.59 -6.77
N LEU A 296 -3.17 -5.65 -7.80
CA LEU A 296 -3.28 -6.77 -8.70
C LEU A 296 -2.39 -6.54 -9.91
N VAL A 297 -1.40 -7.40 -10.09
CA VAL A 297 -0.56 -7.47 -11.28
C VAL A 297 -1.07 -8.59 -12.17
N THR A 298 -1.40 -8.28 -13.42
CA THR A 298 -1.74 -9.30 -14.41
C THR A 298 -0.75 -9.30 -15.56
N VAL A 299 -0.42 -10.49 -16.06
CA VAL A 299 0.44 -10.66 -17.23
C VAL A 299 -0.25 -11.58 -18.23
N LYS A 300 -0.64 -11.01 -19.37
CA LYS A 300 -1.36 -11.72 -20.42
C LYS A 300 -0.48 -11.90 -21.64
N ARG A 301 -0.33 -13.13 -22.12
CA ARG A 301 0.32 -13.41 -23.39
C ARG A 301 -0.58 -12.93 -24.54
N LEU A 302 -0.04 -12.12 -25.43
CA LEU A 302 -0.73 -11.56 -26.60
C LEU A 302 -0.48 -12.39 -27.86
N SER A 303 0.69 -13.03 -27.97
CA SER A 303 1.02 -13.90 -29.10
C SER A 303 0.12 -15.15 -29.09
N GLY A 304 -0.70 -15.32 -30.12
CA GLY A 304 -1.71 -16.41 -30.23
C GLY A 304 -3.15 -15.98 -29.92
N ALA A 305 -3.38 -14.72 -29.53
CA ALA A 305 -4.73 -14.13 -29.47
C ALA A 305 -4.96 -13.29 -30.74
N THR A 306 -6.14 -13.38 -31.35
CA THR A 306 -6.54 -12.55 -32.51
C THR A 306 -6.79 -11.11 -32.07
N LEU A 307 -5.71 -10.34 -31.82
CA LEU A 307 -5.77 -8.89 -31.75
C LEU A 307 -6.06 -8.35 -33.15
N ARG A 308 -7.23 -7.73 -33.33
CA ARG A 308 -7.52 -6.97 -34.56
C ARG A 308 -6.73 -5.67 -34.48
N LEU A 309 -5.81 -5.51 -35.40
CA LEU A 309 -5.02 -4.29 -35.52
C LEU A 309 -5.90 -3.19 -36.11
N ASP A 310 -5.70 -1.95 -35.69
CA ASP A 310 -6.27 -0.81 -36.41
C ASP A 310 -5.50 -0.61 -37.72
N ASP A 311 -6.03 -1.19 -38.79
CA ASP A 311 -5.49 -1.09 -40.15
C ASP A 311 -5.26 0.37 -40.57
N VAL A 312 -6.13 1.30 -40.18
CA VAL A 312 -6.02 2.70 -40.57
C VAL A 312 -4.87 3.35 -39.82
N ALA A 313 -4.80 3.17 -38.50
CA ALA A 313 -3.73 3.73 -37.67
C ALA A 313 -2.35 3.21 -38.11
N LEU A 314 -2.18 1.91 -38.36
CA LEU A 314 -0.90 1.34 -38.77
C LEU A 314 -0.41 1.86 -40.12
N ARG A 315 -1.33 2.05 -41.07
CA ARG A 315 -0.99 2.59 -42.39
C ARG A 315 -0.59 4.06 -42.29
N ILE A 316 -1.25 4.84 -41.44
CA ILE A 316 -0.92 6.26 -41.22
C ILE A 316 0.41 6.40 -40.47
N SER A 317 0.61 5.66 -39.38
CA SER A 317 1.77 5.80 -38.50
C SER A 317 3.08 5.28 -39.12
N PHE A 318 3.02 4.23 -39.95
CA PHE A 318 4.21 3.55 -40.47
C PHE A 318 4.28 3.44 -41.99
N GLY A 319 3.29 3.97 -42.72
CA GLY A 319 3.24 3.84 -44.18
C GLY A 319 3.14 2.40 -44.66
N LEU A 320 2.47 1.53 -43.89
CA LEU A 320 2.26 0.14 -44.28
C LEU A 320 1.23 0.05 -45.43
N SER A 321 1.42 -0.94 -46.30
CA SER A 321 0.44 -1.35 -47.30
C SER A 321 -0.53 -2.37 -46.69
N LEU A 322 -1.70 -2.57 -47.30
CA LEU A 322 -2.67 -3.57 -46.84
C LEU A 322 -2.07 -4.98 -46.75
N ALA A 323 -1.18 -5.32 -47.68
CA ALA A 323 -0.52 -6.61 -47.72
C ALA A 323 0.54 -6.78 -46.60
N GLU A 324 1.13 -5.68 -46.15
CA GLU A 324 2.02 -5.64 -44.98
C GLU A 324 1.22 -5.70 -43.67
N VAL A 325 0.07 -5.01 -43.59
CA VAL A 325 -0.82 -5.09 -42.42
C VAL A 325 -1.35 -6.52 -42.23
N ARG A 326 -1.80 -7.19 -43.29
CA ARG A 326 -2.21 -8.62 -43.22
C ARG A 326 -1.09 -9.55 -42.75
N LEU A 327 0.17 -9.24 -43.11
CA LEU A 327 1.31 -9.98 -42.59
C LEU A 327 1.49 -9.72 -41.09
N CYS A 328 1.39 -8.45 -40.65
CA CYS A 328 1.39 -8.08 -39.24
C CYS A 328 0.31 -8.82 -38.44
N GLU A 329 -0.93 -8.90 -38.94
CA GLU A 329 -2.03 -9.64 -38.30
C GLU A 329 -1.74 -11.15 -38.18
N ALA A 330 -1.18 -11.76 -39.24
CA ALA A 330 -0.81 -13.17 -39.22
C ALA A 330 0.28 -13.45 -38.17
N LEU A 331 1.32 -12.61 -38.12
CA LEU A 331 2.40 -12.73 -37.13
C LEU A 331 1.89 -12.50 -35.70
N MET A 332 0.98 -11.54 -35.50
CA MET A 332 0.32 -11.29 -34.20
C MET A 332 -0.53 -12.48 -33.74
N SER A 333 -1.16 -13.18 -34.69
CA SER A 333 -1.95 -14.40 -34.44
C SER A 333 -1.10 -15.63 -34.10
N GLY A 334 0.22 -15.47 -33.99
CA GLY A 334 1.15 -16.54 -33.61
C GLY A 334 1.60 -17.41 -34.79
N LEU A 335 1.28 -17.05 -36.03
CA LEU A 335 1.77 -17.79 -37.20
C LEU A 335 3.25 -17.48 -37.44
N SER A 336 4.03 -18.51 -37.75
CA SER A 336 5.36 -18.37 -38.32
C SER A 336 5.30 -17.77 -39.73
N LEU A 337 6.43 -17.24 -40.21
CA LEU A 337 6.52 -16.76 -41.60
C LEU A 337 6.22 -17.86 -42.63
N GLN A 338 6.48 -19.13 -42.29
CA GLN A 338 6.19 -20.25 -43.18
C GLN A 338 4.69 -20.53 -43.26
N GLU A 339 4.01 -20.58 -42.12
CA GLU A 339 2.56 -20.77 -42.06
C GLU A 339 1.80 -19.57 -42.66
N ALA A 340 2.27 -18.35 -42.41
CA ALA A 340 1.70 -17.15 -43.00
C ALA A 340 1.86 -17.12 -44.54
N ALA A 341 2.95 -17.69 -45.08
CA ALA A 341 3.16 -17.80 -46.52
C ALA A 341 2.18 -18.79 -47.15
N ILE A 342 2.00 -19.95 -46.53
CA ILE A 342 1.02 -20.97 -46.93
C ILE A 342 -0.40 -20.37 -46.91
N ARG A 343 -0.77 -19.70 -45.81
CA ARG A 343 -2.10 -19.09 -45.66
C ARG A 343 -2.38 -17.98 -46.67
N SER A 344 -1.34 -17.28 -47.12
CA SER A 344 -1.46 -16.15 -48.04
C SER A 344 -1.28 -16.54 -49.51
N GLY A 345 -0.99 -17.82 -49.82
CA GLY A 345 -0.77 -18.30 -51.19
C GLY A 345 0.48 -17.71 -51.86
N VAL A 346 1.50 -17.30 -51.09
CA VAL A 346 2.73 -16.70 -51.61
C VAL A 346 3.96 -17.52 -51.21
N SER A 347 5.06 -17.37 -51.96
CA SER A 347 6.31 -18.03 -51.59
C SER A 347 6.86 -17.51 -50.25
N VAL A 348 7.52 -18.39 -49.49
CA VAL A 348 8.20 -18.01 -48.23
C VAL A 348 9.24 -16.90 -48.49
N GLY A 349 9.90 -16.92 -49.66
CA GLY A 349 10.86 -15.88 -50.06
C GLY A 349 10.22 -14.50 -50.22
N THR A 350 9.05 -14.43 -50.86
CA THR A 350 8.26 -13.20 -51.00
C THR A 350 7.79 -12.68 -49.64
N LEU A 351 7.34 -13.58 -48.76
CA LEU A 351 6.90 -13.19 -47.42
C LEU A 351 8.06 -12.68 -46.56
N ARG A 352 9.25 -13.28 -46.65
CA ARG A 352 10.47 -12.78 -45.98
C ARG A 352 10.88 -11.40 -46.47
N GLN A 353 10.80 -11.13 -47.78
CA GLN A 353 11.06 -9.79 -48.32
C GLN A 353 10.05 -8.76 -47.78
N ARG A 354 8.76 -9.13 -47.70
CA ARG A 354 7.72 -8.27 -47.11
C ARG A 354 7.97 -8.04 -45.61
N ALA A 355 8.34 -9.07 -44.85
CA ALA A 355 8.72 -8.93 -43.44
C ALA A 355 9.90 -7.96 -43.25
N LYS A 356 10.92 -8.04 -44.12
CA LYS A 356 12.05 -7.09 -44.09
C LYS A 356 11.62 -5.65 -44.35
N ALA A 357 10.66 -5.43 -45.25
CA ALA A 357 10.09 -4.10 -45.49
C ALA A 357 9.33 -3.59 -44.26
N VAL A 358 8.52 -4.45 -43.62
CA VAL A 358 7.81 -4.11 -42.38
C VAL A 358 8.77 -3.75 -41.25
N PHE A 359 9.79 -4.58 -40.99
CA PHE A 359 10.81 -4.31 -39.98
C PHE A 359 11.50 -2.96 -40.21
N ARG A 360 11.85 -2.65 -41.47
CA ARG A 360 12.42 -1.34 -41.82
C ARG A 360 11.46 -0.18 -41.57
N LYS A 361 10.19 -0.30 -42.00
CA LYS A 361 9.18 0.77 -41.85
C LYS A 361 8.82 1.04 -40.40
N THR A 362 8.83 0.00 -39.58
CA THR A 362 8.50 0.06 -38.14
C THR A 362 9.71 0.27 -37.24
N ARG A 363 10.93 0.31 -37.81
CA ARG A 363 12.21 0.39 -37.09
C ARG A 363 12.37 -0.70 -36.03
N THR A 364 11.94 -1.91 -36.35
CA THR A 364 12.08 -3.09 -35.48
C THR A 364 13.07 -4.07 -36.12
N HIS A 365 13.76 -4.85 -35.29
CA HIS A 365 14.81 -5.77 -35.72
C HIS A 365 14.42 -7.24 -35.59
N ARG A 366 13.42 -7.53 -34.74
CA ARG A 366 12.92 -8.89 -34.48
C ARG A 366 11.40 -8.96 -34.52
N GLN A 367 10.87 -10.15 -34.82
CA GLN A 367 9.42 -10.40 -34.85
C GLN A 367 8.75 -10.03 -33.53
N GLY A 368 9.36 -10.36 -32.38
CA GLY A 368 8.84 -9.96 -31.07
C GLY A 368 8.73 -8.44 -30.90
N GLU A 369 9.74 -7.68 -31.32
CA GLU A 369 9.75 -6.21 -31.26
C GLU A 369 8.62 -5.61 -32.12
N LEU A 370 8.43 -6.15 -33.33
CA LEU A 370 7.32 -5.77 -34.21
C LEU A 370 5.96 -6.07 -33.55
N ILE A 371 5.76 -7.28 -33.01
CA ILE A 371 4.51 -7.66 -32.35
C ILE A 371 4.24 -6.77 -31.13
N ALA A 372 5.27 -6.41 -30.35
CA ALA A 372 5.11 -5.51 -29.20
C ALA A 372 4.71 -4.08 -29.61
N LEU A 373 5.28 -3.57 -30.70
CA LEU A 373 4.88 -2.29 -31.29
C LEU A 373 3.42 -2.35 -31.78
N LEU A 374 3.08 -3.37 -32.56
CA LEU A 374 1.74 -3.55 -33.13
C LEU A 374 0.65 -3.72 -32.06
N ALA A 375 0.98 -4.38 -30.94
CA ALA A 375 0.07 -4.55 -29.81
C ALA A 375 -0.32 -3.22 -29.10
N GLN A 376 0.39 -2.12 -29.36
CA GLN A 376 0.00 -0.77 -28.93
C GLN A 376 -1.11 -0.20 -29.82
N PHE A 377 -1.25 -0.69 -31.05
CA PHE A 377 -2.28 -0.33 -32.03
C PHE A 377 -3.45 -1.34 -32.06
N GLY A 378 -3.52 -2.24 -31.08
CA GLY A 378 -4.63 -3.18 -30.92
C GLY A 378 -5.79 -2.52 -30.17
N GLY A 379 -6.93 -2.33 -30.86
CA GLY A 379 -8.16 -1.81 -30.26
C GLY A 379 -8.75 -2.79 -29.25
N ARG A 380 -9.28 -2.25 -28.13
CA ARG A 380 -10.17 -2.99 -27.23
C ARG A 380 -11.40 -3.41 -28.05
N SER A 381 -11.59 -4.70 -28.27
CA SER A 381 -12.91 -5.25 -28.60
C SER A 381 -13.76 -5.32 -27.35
#